data_AF-A0A1E3W2I8-F1
#
_entry.id   AF-A0A1E3W2I8-F1
#
_cell.length_a   1.000
_cell.length_b   1.000
_cell.length_c   1.000
_cell.angle_alpha   90.00
_cell.angle_beta   90.00
_cell.angle_gamma   90.00
#
_symmetry.space_group_name_H-M   'P 1'
#
loop_
_entity.id
_entity.type
_entity.pdbx_description
1 polymer ?
#
loop_
_entity_poly.entity_id
_entity_poly.type
_entity_poly.pdbx_seq_one_letter_code
_entity_poly.pdbx_strand_id
1 'polypeptide(L)' 'MRTQKGGGPELNLARNWAKWGRPAGGPRVGAVVVWSHHVGMITGRTKDGQWIVKSGNDDGRVREQPRSVAGAVFRVG' A
#
# COMPACT_ATOMS: atom_id res chain seq x y z
N MET A 1 1.36 -7.11 -4.76
CA MET A 1 1.43 -5.75 -5.34
C MET A 1 2.02 -5.74 -6.75
N ARG A 2 3.17 -6.39 -7.02
CA ARG A 2 3.79 -6.45 -8.36
C ARG A 2 2.83 -6.91 -9.46
N THR A 3 2.00 -7.91 -9.19
CA THR A 3 0.97 -8.41 -10.12
C THR A 3 -0.19 -7.44 -10.37
N GLN A 4 -0.41 -6.45 -9.49
CA GLN A 4 -1.52 -5.49 -9.61
C GLN A 4 -1.10 -4.17 -10.28
N LYS A 5 0.14 -3.72 -10.06
CA LYS A 5 0.66 -2.43 -10.55
C LYS A 5 1.81 -2.56 -11.56
N GLY A 6 2.23 -3.79 -11.88
CA GLY A 6 3.42 -4.06 -12.68
C GLY A 6 4.73 -3.89 -11.91
N GLY A 7 5.85 -3.98 -12.63
CA GLY A 7 7.21 -3.81 -12.12
C GLY A 7 8.02 -5.11 -12.03
N GLY A 8 9.33 -4.96 -11.79
CA GLY A 8 10.28 -6.07 -11.79
C GLY A 8 10.57 -6.65 -10.41
N PRO A 9 11.53 -7.59 -10.32
CA PRO A 9 11.93 -8.26 -9.08
C PRO A 9 12.41 -7.30 -7.98
N GLU A 10 12.88 -6.11 -8.34
CA GLU A 10 13.25 -5.05 -7.40
C GLU A 10 12.08 -4.64 -6.49
N LEU A 11 10.84 -4.79 -6.95
CA LEU A 11 9.63 -4.51 -6.16
C LEU A 11 9.16 -5.72 -5.33
N ASN A 12 9.95 -6.78 -5.20
CA ASN A 12 9.62 -7.86 -4.26
C ASN A 12 9.83 -7.42 -2.79
N LEU A 13 10.73 -6.45 -2.54
CA LEU A 13 10.91 -5.85 -1.22
C LEU A 13 9.93 -4.69 -1.02
N ALA A 14 9.17 -4.72 0.08
CA ALA A 14 8.19 -3.69 0.43
C ALA A 14 8.78 -2.27 0.37
N ARG A 15 9.94 -2.05 0.99
CA ARG A 15 10.61 -0.73 1.02
C ARG A 15 10.86 -0.13 -0.37
N ASN A 16 11.08 -0.96 -1.39
CA ASN A 16 11.41 -0.46 -2.73
C ASN A 16 10.20 0.18 -3.41
N TRP A 17 8.98 -0.15 -2.99
CA TRP A 17 7.76 0.51 -3.44
C TRP A 17 7.72 2.00 -3.08
N ALA A 18 8.50 2.46 -2.10
CA ALA A 18 8.60 3.89 -1.79
C ALA A 18 9.16 4.73 -2.95
N LYS A 19 9.86 4.07 -3.91
CA LYS A 19 10.41 4.69 -5.12
C LYS A 19 9.49 4.54 -6.35
N TRP A 20 8.46 3.71 -6.27
CA TRP A 20 7.54 3.45 -7.38
C TRP A 20 6.67 4.68 -7.69
N GLY A 21 6.41 4.96 -8.97
CA GLY A 21 5.55 6.08 -9.39
C GLY A 21 6.02 7.44 -8.86
N ARG A 22 5.08 8.29 -8.46
CA ARG A 22 5.34 9.63 -7.87
C ARG A 22 4.74 9.77 -6.45
N PRO A 23 5.23 10.71 -5.61
CA PRO A 23 4.65 10.98 -4.30
C PRO A 23 3.16 11.33 -4.40
N ALA A 24 2.33 10.79 -3.49
CA ALA A 24 0.91 11.09 -3.47
C ALA A 24 0.54 12.37 -2.70
N GLY A 25 1.45 12.89 -1.87
CA GLY A 25 1.15 14.01 -0.96
C GLY A 25 0.31 13.63 0.27
N GLY A 26 -0.17 12.39 0.35
CA GLY A 26 -0.92 11.87 1.50
C GLY A 26 -1.68 10.59 1.19
N PRO A 27 -2.38 10.02 2.18
CA PRO A 27 -3.22 8.84 2.00
C PRO A 27 -4.46 9.19 1.17
N ARG A 28 -4.74 8.36 0.16
CA ARG A 28 -5.97 8.43 -0.65
C ARG A 28 -6.25 7.09 -1.31
N VAL A 29 -7.51 6.86 -1.68
CA VAL A 29 -7.91 5.68 -2.46
C VAL A 29 -7.08 5.60 -3.75
N GLY A 30 -6.62 4.39 -4.06
CA GLY A 30 -5.75 4.09 -5.20
C GLY A 30 -4.26 4.30 -4.93
N ALA A 31 -3.88 4.94 -3.81
CA ALA A 31 -2.47 5.09 -3.45
C ALA A 31 -1.88 3.75 -2.97
N VAL A 32 -0.65 3.49 -3.39
CA VAL A 32 0.19 2.46 -2.78
C VAL A 32 0.69 3.00 -1.44
N VAL A 33 0.39 2.27 -0.38
CA VAL A 33 0.85 2.57 0.98
C VAL A 33 2.02 1.66 1.31
N VAL A 34 3.15 2.27 1.71
CA VAL A 34 4.42 1.58 1.89
C VAL A 34 4.92 1.79 3.32
N TRP A 35 5.11 0.68 4.01
CA TRP A 35 5.84 0.59 5.28
C TRP A 35 7.22 -0.04 5.04
N SER A 36 8.12 0.07 6.01
CA SER A 36 9.47 -0.51 5.92
C SER A 36 9.48 -2.01 5.59
N HIS A 37 8.48 -2.75 6.11
CA HIS A 37 8.36 -4.20 5.98
C HIS A 37 7.06 -4.68 5.31
N HIS A 38 6.16 -3.78 4.90
CA HIS A 38 4.88 -4.15 4.31
C HIS A 38 4.44 -3.19 3.21
N VAL A 39 3.61 -3.65 2.28
CA VAL A 39 3.06 -2.80 1.22
C VAL A 39 1.63 -3.23 0.86
N GLY A 40 0.79 -2.24 0.60
CA GLY A 40 -0.58 -2.46 0.16
C GLY A 40 -1.10 -1.34 -0.74
N MET A 41 -2.38 -1.39 -1.04
CA MET A 41 -3.11 -0.35 -1.74
C MET A 41 -4.28 0.12 -0.89
N ILE A 42 -4.44 1.42 -0.74
CA ILE A 42 -5.62 1.99 -0.10
C ILE A 42 -6.81 1.81 -1.05
N THR A 43 -7.84 1.10 -0.61
CA THR A 43 -9.05 0.84 -1.41
C THR A 43 -10.25 1.63 -0.93
N GLY A 44 -10.23 2.12 0.31
CA GLY A 44 -11.35 2.85 0.88
C GLY A 44 -11.03 3.48 2.22
N ARG A 45 -12.07 4.02 2.85
CA ARG A 45 -12.01 4.56 4.20
C ARG A 45 -13.29 4.16 4.93
N THR A 46 -13.16 3.72 6.17
CA THR A 46 -14.31 3.40 7.03
C THR A 46 -15.04 4.69 7.44
N LYS A 47 -16.27 4.56 7.94
CA LYS A 47 -17.08 5.71 8.38
C LYS A 47 -16.41 6.50 9.53
N ASP A 48 -15.70 5.79 10.40
CA ASP A 48 -14.90 6.31 11.52
C ASP A 48 -13.50 6.82 11.09
N GLY A 49 -13.19 6.79 9.79
CA GLY A 49 -12.02 7.48 9.23
C GLY A 49 -10.74 6.64 9.14
N GLN A 50 -10.80 5.33 9.40
CA GLN A 50 -9.67 4.42 9.20
C GLN A 50 -9.51 4.08 7.72
N TRP A 51 -8.27 3.92 7.26
CA TRP A 51 -8.01 3.55 5.87
C TRP A 51 -8.17 2.04 5.69
N ILE A 52 -8.88 1.65 4.64
CA ILE A 52 -9.01 0.26 4.23
C ILE A 52 -7.87 -0.02 3.25
N VAL A 53 -7.07 -1.04 3.57
CA VAL A 53 -5.89 -1.41 2.79
C VAL A 53 -6.03 -2.84 2.30
N LYS A 54 -5.87 -3.02 0.99
CA LYS A 54 -5.70 -4.33 0.37
C LYS A 54 -4.21 -4.65 0.29
N SER A 55 -3.78 -5.69 1.00
CA SER A 55 -2.39 -6.17 1.01
C SER A 55 -2.33 -7.70 1.00
N GLY A 56 -1.16 -8.23 0.65
CA GLY A 56 -0.88 -9.66 0.68
C GLY A 56 0.07 -10.00 1.82
N ASN A 57 0.21 -11.29 2.13
CA ASN A 57 0.97 -11.78 3.28
C ASN A 57 0.42 -11.30 4.63
N ASP A 58 -0.87 -10.95 4.67
CA ASP A 58 -1.61 -10.82 5.93
C ASP A 58 -2.07 -12.22 6.34
N ASP A 59 -1.28 -12.87 7.21
CA ASP A 59 -1.42 -14.28 7.61
C ASP A 59 -1.43 -15.25 6.41
N GLY A 60 -0.50 -15.04 5.46
CA GLY A 60 -0.40 -15.85 4.25
C GLY A 60 -1.53 -15.64 3.23
N ARG A 61 -2.39 -14.65 3.43
CA ARG A 61 -3.53 -14.35 2.54
C ARG A 61 -3.47 -12.92 2.01
N VAL A 62 -4.28 -12.67 0.98
CA VAL A 62 -4.64 -11.31 0.57
C VAL A 62 -5.87 -10.89 1.36
N ARG A 63 -5.79 -9.77 2.07
CA ARG A 63 -6.90 -9.22 2.85
C ARG A 63 -7.12 -7.77 2.51
N GLU A 64 -8.34 -7.33 2.71
CA GLU A 64 -8.76 -5.94 2.63
C GLU A 64 -9.40 -5.57 3.97
N GLN A 65 -8.73 -4.72 4.75
CA GLN A 65 -9.11 -4.45 6.14
C GLN A 65 -8.68 -3.06 6.60
N PRO A 66 -9.32 -2.48 7.63
CA PRO A 66 -8.87 -1.25 8.27
C PRO A 66 -7.44 -1.40 8.80
N ARG A 67 -6.58 -0.43 8.50
CA ARG A 67 -5.18 -0.43 8.94
C ARG A 67 -4.70 1.00 9.18
N SER A 68 -3.91 1.18 10.25
CA SER A 68 -3.20 2.44 10.47
C SER A 68 -2.15 2.65 9.37
N VAL A 69 -2.13 3.86 8.81
CA VAL A 69 -1.16 4.29 7.79
C VAL A 69 -0.14 5.29 8.34
N ALA A 70 -0.07 5.43 9.67
CA ALA A 70 0.91 6.28 10.32
C ALA A 70 2.34 5.84 9.95
N GLY A 71 3.20 6.81 9.66
CA GLY A 71 4.60 6.57 9.25
C GLY A 71 4.77 5.93 7.87
N ALA A 72 3.70 5.70 7.12
CA ALA A 72 3.77 5.16 5.78
C ALA A 72 4.07 6.24 4.74
N VAL A 73 4.69 5.82 3.63
CA VAL A 73 4.85 6.63 2.42
C VAL A 73 3.77 6.26 1.41
N PHE A 74 3.26 7.26 0.70
CA PHE A 74 2.17 7.08 -0.27
C PHE A 74 2.63 7.39 -1.68
N ARG A 75 2.39 6.46 -2.60
CA ARG A 75 2.79 6.56 -4.00
C ARG A 75 1.60 6.37 -4.93
N VAL A 76 1.62 7.06 -6.06
CA VAL A 76 0.64 6.90 -7.14
C VAL A 76 1.34 6.73 -8.48
N GLY A 77 0.72 5.94 -9.36
CA GLY A 77 1.11 5.76 -10.76
C GLY A 77 0.26 6.63 -11.65
#